data_AF-A0AAU4ABF3-F1
#
_entry.id   AF-A0AAU4ABF3-F1
#
_cell.length_a   1.000
_cell.length_b   1.000
_cell.length_c   1.000
_cell.angle_alpha   90.00
_cell.angle_beta   90.00
_cell.angle_gamma   90.00
#
_symmetry.space_group_name_H-M   'P 1'
#
loop_
_entity.id
_entity.type
_entity.pdbx_description
1 polymer ?
#
loop_
_entity_poly.entity_id
_entity_poly.type
_entity_poly.pdbx_seq_one_letter_code
_entity_poly.pdbx_strand_id
1 'polypeptide(L)'
;MKLAEALAERKDTTRRVEQLRARVVSNARYQEGEPPSEDAAQLLADAGEAMDTLESLIRRINRTNATIDMGPDGTLTDALARRDVLRLRHSVVTAAADAAAGTGERGYGRQLRSELVTLSALPVADLRGQADVLAREIRELDVRIQRTNWEADLLD
;
A
#
# COMPACT_ATOMS: atom_id res chain seq x y z
N MET A 1 -1.63 -8.78 21.84
CA MET A 1 -2.04 -7.96 20.69
C MET A 1 -1.90 -8.82 19.45
N LYS A 2 -2.95 -8.89 18.63
CA LYS A 2 -2.90 -9.56 17.33
C LYS A 2 -2.09 -8.73 16.33
N LEU A 3 -1.52 -9.39 15.33
CA LEU A 3 -0.78 -8.69 14.28
C LEU A 3 -1.66 -7.64 13.55
N ALA A 4 -2.93 -7.95 13.30
CA ALA A 4 -3.89 -7.02 12.72
C ALA A 4 -4.08 -5.74 13.56
N GLU A 5 -4.18 -5.89 14.88
CA GLU A 5 -4.29 -4.76 15.82
C GLU A 5 -3.02 -3.92 15.79
N ALA A 6 -1.84 -4.55 15.78
CA ALA A 6 -0.55 -3.88 15.69
C ALA A 6 -0.40 -3.08 14.38
N LEU A 7 -0.87 -3.64 13.26
CA LEU A 7 -0.89 -2.96 11.97
C LEU A 7 -1.79 -1.72 11.97
N ALA A 8 -2.95 -1.80 12.65
CA ALA A 8 -3.85 -0.67 12.84
C ALA A 8 -3.20 0.40 13.74
N GLU A 9 -2.63 -0.01 14.87
CA GLU A 9 -1.95 0.89 15.81
C GLU A 9 -0.75 1.58 15.14
N ARG A 10 0.06 0.87 14.35
CA ARG A 10 1.14 1.47 13.55
C ARG A 10 0.63 2.57 12.64
N LYS A 11 -0.50 2.35 11.96
CA LYS A 11 -1.12 3.32 11.05
C LYS A 11 -1.60 4.55 11.82
N ASP A 12 -2.23 4.36 12.97
CA ASP A 12 -2.76 5.45 13.78
C ASP A 12 -1.65 6.24 14.47
N THR A 13 -0.61 5.58 14.97
CA THR A 13 0.59 6.23 15.52
C THR A 13 1.32 7.04 14.45
N THR A 14 1.44 6.52 13.21
CA THR A 14 2.01 7.30 12.09
C THR A 14 1.21 8.57 11.81
N ARG A 15 -0.13 8.49 11.81
CA ARG A 15 -1.01 9.67 11.65
C ARG A 15 -0.85 10.66 12.81
N ARG A 16 -0.76 10.15 14.05
CA ARG A 16 -0.54 10.98 15.24
C ARG A 16 0.77 11.74 15.15
N VAL A 17 1.85 11.09 14.70
CA VAL A 17 3.15 11.75 14.46
C VAL A 17 3.00 12.89 13.46
N GLU A 18 2.31 12.68 12.33
CA GLU A 18 2.09 13.77 11.35
C GLU A 18 1.23 14.91 11.89
N GLN A 19 0.22 14.61 12.70
CA GLN A 19 -0.61 15.63 13.36
C GLN A 19 0.19 16.45 14.38
N LEU A 20 1.01 15.78 15.20
CA LEU A 20 1.91 16.44 16.15
C LEU A 20 2.94 17.29 15.41
N ARG A 21 3.51 16.78 14.30
CA ARG A 21 4.43 17.54 13.44
C ARG A 21 3.79 18.84 12.96
N ALA A 22 2.56 18.80 12.45
CA ALA A 22 1.84 19.98 12.01
C ALA A 22 1.62 21.00 13.15
N ARG A 23 1.23 20.52 14.34
CA ARG A 23 1.03 21.37 15.53
C ARG A 23 2.34 21.98 16.03
N VAL A 24 3.43 21.22 16.08
CA VAL A 24 4.77 21.71 16.42
C VAL A 24 5.15 22.85 15.47
N VAL A 25 5.02 22.65 14.16
CA VAL A 25 5.36 23.68 13.16
C VAL A 25 4.52 24.95 13.36
N SER A 26 3.23 24.81 13.65
CA SER A 26 2.33 25.95 13.87
C SER A 26 2.63 26.75 15.15
N ASN A 27 3.18 26.10 16.18
CA ASN A 27 3.43 26.71 17.49
C ASN A 27 4.92 27.02 17.73
N ALA A 28 5.81 26.71 16.78
CA ALA A 28 7.26 26.86 16.94
C ALA A 28 7.74 28.32 17.01
N ARG A 29 6.93 29.28 16.56
CA ARG A 29 7.22 30.72 16.58
C ARG A 29 5.95 31.49 16.85
N TYR A 30 6.08 32.63 17.51
CA TYR A 30 4.97 33.51 17.82
C TYR A 30 5.44 34.98 17.85
N GLN A 31 4.51 35.92 17.76
CA GLN A 31 4.82 37.36 17.82
C GLN A 31 4.93 37.83 19.26
N GLU A 32 5.73 38.86 19.53
CA GLU A 32 5.84 39.42 20.87
C GLU A 32 4.46 39.82 21.41
N GLY A 33 4.11 39.35 22.61
CA GLY A 33 2.81 39.59 23.24
C GLY A 33 1.69 38.60 22.86
N GLU A 34 1.90 37.71 21.89
CA GLU A 34 0.90 36.72 21.45
C GLU A 34 1.46 35.29 21.60
N PRO A 35 1.49 34.70 22.81
CA PRO A 35 2.03 33.35 22.99
C PRO A 35 1.30 32.30 22.12
N PRO A 36 1.97 31.21 21.75
CA PRO A 36 1.37 30.16 20.95
C PRO A 36 0.19 29.53 21.71
N SER A 37 -0.78 29.02 20.95
CA SER A 37 -1.98 28.39 21.52
C SER A 37 -1.68 27.11 22.28
N GLU A 38 -0.53 26.48 22.00
CA GLU A 38 -0.10 25.22 22.57
C GLU A 38 1.38 25.29 22.95
N ASP A 39 1.79 24.49 23.94
CA ASP A 39 3.19 24.37 24.33
C ASP A 39 3.98 23.57 23.28
N ALA A 40 4.81 24.27 22.50
CA ALA A 40 5.62 23.67 21.44
C ALA A 40 6.66 22.67 21.97
N ALA A 41 7.17 22.85 23.20
CA ALA A 41 8.12 21.91 23.79
C ALA A 41 7.42 20.61 24.20
N GLN A 42 6.23 20.70 24.79
CA GLN A 42 5.42 19.53 25.12
C GLN A 42 4.98 18.78 23.84
N LEU A 43 4.53 19.50 22.81
CA LEU A 43 4.16 18.89 21.52
C LEU A 43 5.33 18.13 20.89
N LEU A 44 6.55 18.65 21.01
CA LEU A 44 7.76 18.00 20.51
C LEU A 44 8.11 16.74 21.31
N ALA A 45 7.95 16.79 22.65
CA ALA A 45 8.14 15.64 23.51
C ALA A 45 7.13 14.52 23.19
N ASP A 46 5.83 14.86 23.07
CA ASP A 46 4.76 13.93 22.69
C ASP A 46 5.03 13.29 21.32
N ALA A 47 5.61 14.04 20.37
CA ALA A 47 5.99 13.52 19.07
C ALA A 47 7.13 12.49 19.18
N GLY A 48 8.09 12.73 20.07
CA GLY A 48 9.17 11.80 20.40
C GLY A 48 8.63 10.48 20.94
N GLU A 49 7.76 10.52 21.96
CA GLU A 49 7.15 9.31 22.55
C GLU A 49 6.32 8.51 21.53
N ALA A 50 5.60 9.22 20.64
CA ALA A 50 4.86 8.58 19.56
C ALA A 50 5.80 7.90 18.54
N MET A 51 6.96 8.49 18.25
CA MET A 51 7.97 7.90 17.37
C MET A 51 8.64 6.67 18.01
N ASP A 52 8.94 6.68 19.30
CA ASP A 52 9.48 5.52 20.02
C ASP A 52 8.50 4.34 20.00
N THR A 53 7.21 4.64 20.20
CA THR A 53 6.12 3.66 20.09
C THR A 53 6.04 3.09 18.66
N LEU A 54 6.12 3.96 17.65
CA LEU A 54 6.10 3.58 16.24
C LEU A 54 7.28 2.66 15.88
N GLU A 55 8.49 2.97 16.36
CA GLU A 55 9.68 2.14 16.14
C GLU A 55 9.50 0.75 16.75
N SER A 56 9.01 0.67 17.99
CA SER A 56 8.71 -0.59 18.67
C SER A 56 7.73 -1.45 17.87
N LEU A 57 6.61 -0.86 17.43
CA LEU A 57 5.61 -1.54 16.60
C LEU A 57 6.21 -2.05 15.28
N ILE A 58 6.99 -1.22 14.57
CA ILE A 58 7.61 -1.60 13.30
C ILE A 58 8.53 -2.82 13.49
N ARG A 59 9.40 -2.80 14.51
CA ARG A 59 10.34 -3.91 14.76
C ARG A 59 9.60 -5.22 15.06
N ARG A 60 8.59 -5.16 15.93
CA ARG A 60 7.78 -6.31 16.32
C ARG A 60 6.98 -6.88 15.15
N ILE A 61 6.34 -6.02 14.35
CA ILE A 61 5.61 -6.42 13.14
C ILE A 61 6.55 -7.11 12.15
N ASN A 62 7.72 -6.51 11.87
CA ASN A 62 8.66 -7.08 10.92
C ASN A 62 9.19 -8.45 11.39
N ARG A 63 9.54 -8.58 12.68
CA ARG A 63 9.95 -9.86 13.27
C ARG A 63 8.86 -10.92 13.14
N THR A 64 7.62 -10.53 13.45
CA THR A 64 6.44 -11.40 13.36
C THR A 64 6.20 -11.86 11.92
N ASN A 65 6.22 -10.94 10.96
CA ASN A 65 6.04 -11.24 9.54
C ASN A 65 7.12 -12.17 8.98
N ALA A 66 8.35 -12.06 9.48
CA ALA A 66 9.47 -12.91 9.04
C ALA A 66 9.44 -14.31 9.67
N THR A 67 8.63 -14.53 10.70
CA THR A 67 8.59 -15.78 11.48
C THR A 67 7.33 -16.60 11.21
N ILE A 68 6.19 -15.96 10.96
CA ILE A 68 4.93 -16.65 10.69
C ILE A 68 5.04 -17.44 9.37
N ASP A 69 4.86 -18.75 9.46
CA ASP A 69 4.75 -19.65 8.31
C ASP A 69 3.30 -19.65 7.77
N MET A 70 3.15 -19.35 6.48
CA MET A 70 1.90 -19.40 5.73
C MET A 70 1.81 -20.66 4.84
N GLY A 71 2.62 -21.68 5.10
CA GLY A 71 2.65 -22.95 4.39
C GLY A 71 3.19 -22.78 2.95
N PRO A 72 2.39 -23.03 1.90
CA PRO A 72 2.87 -22.96 0.52
C PRO A 72 3.26 -21.54 0.07
N ASP A 73 2.81 -20.50 0.79
CA ASP A 73 3.16 -19.11 0.49
C ASP A 73 4.47 -18.66 1.18
N GLY A 74 5.15 -19.55 1.92
CA GLY A 74 6.36 -19.23 2.67
C GLY A 74 6.05 -18.43 3.94
N THR A 75 6.93 -17.53 4.34
CA THR A 75 6.64 -16.61 5.45
C THR A 75 5.58 -15.58 5.07
N LEU A 76 4.97 -14.91 6.04
CA LEU A 76 4.10 -13.76 5.75
C LEU A 76 4.85 -12.67 4.95
N THR A 77 6.16 -12.52 5.14
CA THR A 77 6.99 -11.62 4.33
C THR A 77 7.07 -12.07 2.87
N ASP A 78 7.23 -13.36 2.61
CA ASP A 78 7.24 -13.93 1.25
C ASP A 78 5.87 -13.75 0.58
N ALA A 79 4.79 -13.99 1.31
CA ALA A 79 3.43 -13.77 0.84
C ALA A 79 3.16 -12.30 0.46
N LEU A 80 3.63 -11.35 1.27
CA LEU A 80 3.53 -9.91 0.98
C LEU A 80 4.30 -9.55 -0.30
N ALA A 81 5.53 -10.04 -0.46
CA ALA A 81 6.33 -9.81 -1.65
C ALA A 81 5.66 -10.41 -2.91
N ARG A 82 5.14 -11.63 -2.80
CA ARG A 82 4.40 -12.29 -3.89
C ARG A 82 3.18 -11.47 -4.30
N ARG A 83 2.38 -10.98 -3.34
CA ARG A 83 1.23 -10.13 -3.60
C ARG A 83 1.62 -8.85 -4.34
N ASP A 84 2.69 -8.19 -3.91
CA ASP A 84 3.12 -6.93 -4.50
C ASP A 84 3.56 -7.13 -5.96
N VAL A 85 4.28 -8.22 -6.26
CA VAL A 85 4.61 -8.59 -7.66
C VAL A 85 3.38 -9.00 -8.46
N LEU A 86 2.44 -9.74 -7.88
CA LEU A 86 1.19 -10.11 -8.57
C LEU A 86 0.37 -8.87 -8.96
N ARG A 87 0.27 -7.87 -8.07
CA ARG A 87 -0.38 -6.59 -8.35
C ARG A 87 0.31 -5.83 -9.49
N LEU A 88 1.64 -5.82 -9.51
CA LEU A 88 2.39 -5.20 -10.61
C LEU A 88 2.17 -5.94 -11.93
N ARG A 89 2.22 -7.27 -11.93
CA ARG A 89 1.93 -8.09 -13.12
C ARG A 89 0.52 -7.83 -13.65
N HIS A 90 -0.48 -7.82 -12.76
CA HIS A 90 -1.86 -7.52 -13.13
C HIS A 90 -1.97 -6.12 -13.76
N SER A 91 -1.32 -5.12 -13.18
CA SER A 91 -1.30 -3.76 -13.73
C SER A 91 -0.69 -3.70 -15.13
N VAL A 92 0.45 -4.36 -15.36
CA VAL A 92 1.10 -4.40 -16.68
C VAL A 92 0.23 -5.11 -17.71
N VAL A 93 -0.32 -6.28 -17.37
CA VAL A 93 -1.16 -7.06 -18.30
C VAL A 93 -2.44 -6.30 -18.64
N THR A 94 -3.06 -5.64 -17.65
CA THR A 94 -4.26 -4.82 -17.87
C THR A 94 -3.95 -3.63 -18.78
N ALA A 95 -2.87 -2.89 -18.51
CA ALA A 95 -2.46 -1.77 -19.34
C ALA A 95 -2.11 -2.21 -20.78
N ALA A 96 -1.46 -3.35 -20.94
CA ALA A 96 -1.19 -3.94 -22.25
C ALA A 96 -2.48 -4.30 -22.99
N ALA A 97 -3.47 -4.88 -22.30
CA ALA A 97 -4.76 -5.21 -22.88
C ALA A 97 -5.55 -3.95 -23.29
N ASP A 98 -5.50 -2.90 -22.47
CA ASP A 98 -6.16 -1.62 -22.75
C ASP A 98 -5.55 -0.94 -23.97
N ALA A 99 -4.22 -0.88 -24.05
CA ALA A 99 -3.48 -0.33 -25.19
C ALA A 99 -3.71 -1.15 -26.47
N ALA A 100 -3.63 -2.48 -26.36
CA ALA A 100 -3.87 -3.40 -27.47
C ALA A 100 -5.31 -3.34 -28.00
N ALA A 101 -6.27 -2.92 -27.16
CA ALA A 101 -7.68 -2.73 -27.53
C ALA A 101 -8.00 -1.30 -28.02
N GLY A 102 -7.03 -0.37 -27.97
CA GLY A 102 -7.27 1.01 -28.40
C GLY A 102 -7.92 1.93 -27.39
N THR A 103 -7.94 1.53 -26.13
CA THR A 103 -8.64 2.27 -25.08
C THR A 103 -7.95 3.61 -24.86
N GLY A 104 -8.65 4.71 -25.14
CA GLY A 104 -8.13 6.08 -24.98
C GLY A 104 -7.65 6.76 -26.27
N GLU A 105 -7.58 6.06 -27.40
CA GLU A 105 -7.35 6.68 -28.70
C GLU A 105 -8.67 7.22 -29.28
N ARG A 106 -8.79 8.55 -29.41
CA ARG A 106 -9.88 9.19 -30.16
C ARG A 106 -9.71 8.85 -31.65
N GLY A 107 -10.36 7.77 -32.09
CA GLY A 107 -10.36 7.36 -33.50
C GLY A 107 -10.09 5.87 -33.73
N TYR A 108 -10.58 4.98 -32.86
CA TYR A 108 -10.53 3.55 -33.14
C TYR A 108 -11.52 3.19 -34.26
N GLY A 109 -11.04 3.36 -35.49
CA GLY A 109 -11.79 3.19 -36.73
C GLY A 109 -11.29 4.18 -37.78
N ARG A 110 -11.04 3.68 -39.01
CA ARG A 110 -10.65 4.50 -40.15
C ARG A 110 -11.62 5.67 -40.33
N GLN A 111 -11.16 6.90 -40.17
CA GLN A 111 -11.98 8.08 -40.49
C GLN A 111 -11.87 8.42 -41.97
N LEU A 112 -10.72 8.13 -42.59
CA LEU A 112 -10.49 8.32 -44.03
C LEU A 112 -9.97 7.06 -44.71
N ARG A 113 -10.34 6.88 -45.99
CA ARG A 113 -9.87 5.73 -46.80
C ARG A 113 -8.37 5.77 -47.15
N SER A 114 -7.66 6.83 -46.76
CA SER A 114 -6.21 7.00 -46.95
C SER A 114 -5.39 6.73 -45.68
N GLU A 115 -6.01 6.59 -44.51
CA GLU A 115 -5.29 6.36 -43.24
C GLU A 115 -4.73 4.94 -43.17
N LEU A 116 -3.53 4.81 -42.60
CA LEU A 116 -2.92 3.51 -42.30
C LEU A 116 -3.69 2.87 -41.12
N VAL A 117 -3.90 1.56 -41.22
CA VAL A 117 -4.62 0.80 -40.19
C VAL A 117 -3.67 0.50 -39.03
N THR A 118 -4.06 0.89 -37.82
CA THR A 118 -3.41 0.44 -36.59
C THR A 118 -3.82 -1.00 -36.32
N LEU A 119 -2.83 -1.87 -36.16
CA LEU A 119 -3.04 -3.28 -35.81
C LEU A 119 -2.51 -3.54 -34.40
N SER A 120 -3.23 -4.37 -33.65
CA SER A 120 -2.78 -4.78 -32.34
C SER A 120 -1.62 -5.77 -32.45
N ALA A 121 -0.55 -5.51 -31.70
CA ALA A 121 0.60 -6.41 -31.62
C ALA A 121 0.39 -7.56 -30.62
N LEU A 122 -0.69 -7.52 -29.82
CA LEU A 122 -0.94 -8.46 -28.73
C LEU A 122 -2.37 -9.01 -28.78
N PRO A 123 -2.58 -10.30 -28.44
CA PRO A 123 -3.92 -10.88 -28.39
C PRO A 123 -4.69 -10.35 -27.16
N VAL A 124 -5.62 -9.41 -27.40
CA VAL A 124 -6.40 -8.77 -26.33
C VAL A 124 -7.15 -9.78 -25.46
N ALA A 125 -7.79 -10.78 -26.08
CA ALA A 125 -8.57 -11.79 -25.36
C ALA A 125 -7.71 -12.58 -24.36
N ASP A 126 -6.52 -13.00 -24.78
CA ASP A 126 -5.60 -13.76 -23.92
C ASP A 126 -5.08 -12.91 -22.76
N LEU A 127 -4.76 -11.63 -23.02
CA LEU A 127 -4.34 -10.70 -21.98
C LEU A 127 -5.44 -10.46 -20.95
N ARG A 128 -6.71 -10.34 -21.37
CA ARG A 128 -7.84 -10.23 -20.45
C ARG A 128 -8.00 -11.49 -19.60
N GLY A 129 -7.88 -12.67 -20.21
CA GLY A 129 -7.89 -13.94 -19.47
C GLY A 129 -6.76 -14.03 -18.44
N GLN A 130 -5.56 -13.59 -18.79
CA GLN A 130 -4.43 -13.52 -17.85
C GLN A 130 -4.68 -12.52 -16.70
N ALA A 131 -5.26 -11.35 -17.00
CA ALA A 131 -5.63 -10.37 -15.98
C ALA A 131 -6.64 -10.94 -14.99
N ASP A 132 -7.66 -11.65 -15.46
CA ASP A 132 -8.68 -12.27 -14.60
C ASP A 132 -8.08 -13.33 -13.66
N VAL A 133 -7.16 -14.17 -14.16
CA VAL A 133 -6.42 -15.14 -13.35
C VAL A 133 -5.59 -14.44 -12.29
N LEU A 134 -4.79 -13.42 -12.67
CA LEU A 134 -3.98 -12.66 -11.72
C LEU A 134 -4.85 -11.96 -10.65
N ALA A 135 -5.98 -11.39 -11.04
CA ALA A 135 -6.93 -10.74 -10.12
C ALA A 135 -7.53 -11.75 -9.11
N ARG A 136 -7.78 -12.99 -9.55
CA ARG A 136 -8.20 -14.08 -8.66
C ARG A 136 -7.10 -14.45 -7.69
N GLU A 137 -5.87 -14.67 -8.17
CA GLU A 137 -4.72 -15.03 -7.31
C GLU A 137 -4.44 -13.97 -6.24
N ILE A 138 -4.49 -12.68 -6.61
CA ILE A 138 -4.33 -11.57 -5.66
C ILE A 138 -5.38 -11.64 -4.55
N ARG A 139 -6.67 -11.82 -4.91
CA ARG A 139 -7.76 -11.89 -3.93
C ARG A 139 -7.62 -13.08 -2.99
N GLU A 140 -7.29 -14.25 -3.51
CA GLU A 140 -7.10 -15.46 -2.71
C GLU A 140 -5.93 -15.31 -1.73
N LEU A 141 -4.80 -14.75 -2.18
CA LEU A 141 -3.64 -14.46 -1.34
C LEU A 141 -3.94 -13.39 -0.29
N ASP A 142 -4.63 -12.32 -0.67
CA ASP A 142 -5.04 -11.25 0.26
C ASP A 142 -5.92 -11.78 1.39
N VAL A 143 -6.87 -12.68 1.08
CA VAL A 143 -7.71 -13.32 2.11
C VAL A 143 -6.87 -14.15 3.09
N ARG A 144 -5.89 -14.91 2.60
CA ARG A 144 -4.99 -15.69 3.46
C ARG A 144 -4.10 -14.79 4.34
N ILE A 145 -3.57 -13.71 3.78
CA ILE A 145 -2.80 -12.70 4.53
C ILE A 145 -3.66 -12.08 5.63
N GLN A 146 -4.89 -11.65 5.31
CA GLN A 146 -5.76 -11.03 6.31
C GLN A 146 -6.16 -12.00 7.42
N ARG A 147 -6.47 -13.26 7.08
CA ARG A 147 -6.73 -14.31 8.08
C ARG A 147 -5.53 -14.46 9.03
N THR A 148 -4.34 -14.59 8.47
CA THR A 148 -3.08 -14.75 9.23
C THR A 148 -2.86 -13.56 10.17
N ASN A 149 -3.10 -12.33 9.71
CA ASN A 149 -2.99 -11.13 10.55
C ASN A 149 -3.92 -11.18 11.77
N TRP A 150 -5.11 -11.76 11.64
CA TRP A 150 -6.09 -11.86 12.74
C TRP A 150 -5.85 -13.05 13.67
N GLU A 151 -5.20 -14.10 13.18
CA GLU A 151 -4.91 -15.30 13.97
C GLU A 151 -3.60 -15.17 14.75
N ALA A 152 -2.56 -14.56 14.15
CA ALA A 152 -1.23 -14.49 14.72
C ALA A 152 -1.12 -13.44 15.84
N ASP A 153 -0.46 -13.85 16.92
CA ASP A 153 -0.04 -12.94 18.00
C ASP A 153 1.24 -12.20 17.62
N LEU A 154 1.30 -10.91 17.96
CA LEU A 154 2.48 -10.09 17.73
C LEU A 154 3.61 -10.55 18.67
N LEU A 155 4.78 -10.79 18.11
CA LEU A 155 5.99 -11.10 18.88
C LEU A 155 6.52 -9.85 19.58
N ASP A 156 7.20 -10.06 20.71
CA ASP A 156 7.96 -9.02 21.41
C ASP A 156 9.28 -8.71 20.70
#